data_AF-A0A7I7XK94-F1
#
_entry.id   AF-A0A7I7XK94-F1
#
_cell.length_a   1.000
_cell.length_b   1.000
_cell.length_c   1.000
_cell.angle_alpha   90.00
_cell.angle_beta   90.00
_cell.angle_gamma   90.00
#
_symmetry.space_group_name_H-M   'P 1'
#
loop_
_entity.id
_entity.type
_entity.pdbx_description
1 polymer ?
#
loop_
_entity_poly.entity_id
_entity_poly.type
_entity_poly.pdbx_seq_one_letter_code
_entity_poly.pdbx_strand_id
1 'polypeptide(L)' 'MCAVAFGLLAAVAGGLQLWAYAVAGGPRHVVLGIFAIAVGASVLVAVASEFRARPRR' A
#
# COMPACT_ATOMS: atom_id res chain seq x y z
N MET A 1 -13.83 1.91 -6.74
CA MET A 1 -13.46 0.49 -6.46
C MET A 1 -12.03 0.18 -6.88
N CYS A 2 -11.58 0.55 -8.08
CA CYS A 2 -10.21 0.32 -8.57
C CYS A 2 -9.12 0.84 -7.62
N ALA A 3 -9.31 2.00 -6.98
CA ALA A 3 -8.36 2.56 -6.01
C ALA A 3 -8.18 1.68 -4.76
N VAL A 4 -9.25 1.07 -4.24
CA VAL A 4 -9.16 0.17 -3.08
C VAL A 4 -8.42 -1.12 -3.44
N ALA A 5 -8.78 -1.72 -4.58
CA ALA A 5 -8.11 -2.92 -5.08
C ALA A 5 -6.61 -2.66 -5.33
N PHE A 6 -6.28 -1.51 -5.93
CA PHE A 6 -4.90 -1.09 -6.12
C PHE A 6 -4.16 -0.87 -4.79
N GLY A 7 -4.78 -0.18 -3.83
CA GLY A 7 -4.20 0.04 -2.50
C GLY A 7 -3.92 -1.26 -1.74
N LEU A 8 -4.84 -2.23 -1.81
CA LEU A 8 -4.66 -3.56 -1.22
C LEU A 8 -3.55 -4.35 -1.91
N LEU A 9 -3.54 -4.39 -3.24
CA LEU A 9 -2.49 -5.05 -4.01
C LEU A 9 -1.11 -4.43 -3.74
N ALA A 10 -1.02 -3.11 -3.66
CA ALA A 10 0.22 -2.40 -3.32
C ALA A 10 0.70 -2.74 -1.90
N ALA A 11 -0.20 -2.81 -0.92
CA ALA A 11 0.15 -3.20 0.45
C ALA A 11 0.66 -4.65 0.52
N VAL A 12 -0.01 -5.58 -0.19
CA VAL A 12 0.42 -7.00 -0.27
C VAL A 12 1.77 -7.12 -0.97
N ALA A 13 1.97 -6.44 -2.10
CA ALA A 13 3.23 -6.44 -2.83
C ALA A 13 4.39 -5.88 -1.98
N GLY A 14 4.16 -4.77 -1.28
CA GLY A 14 5.14 -4.17 -0.38
C GLY A 14 5.49 -5.07 0.80
N GLY A 15 4.49 -5.71 1.41
CA GLY A 15 4.68 -6.70 2.46
C GLY A 15 5.50 -7.91 1.99
N LEU A 16 5.21 -8.43 0.79
CA LEU A 16 6.01 -9.51 0.19
C LEU A 16 7.45 -9.10 -0.09
N GLN A 17 7.70 -7.85 -0.50
CA GLN A 17 9.07 -7.35 -0.72
C GLN A 17 9.84 -7.17 0.59
N LEU A 18 9.19 -6.72 1.68
CA LEU A 18 9.80 -6.72 3.00
C LEU A 18 10.10 -8.14 3.51
N TRP A 19 9.21 -9.11 3.26
CA TRP A 19 9.47 -10.51 3.58
C TRP A 19 10.66 -11.04 2.78
N ALA A 20 10.71 -10.79 1.48
CA ALA A 20 11.81 -11.20 0.62
C ALA A 20 13.17 -10.62 1.08
N TYR A 21 13.18 -9.39 1.62
CA TYR A 21 14.38 -8.85 2.26
C TYR A 21 14.83 -9.69 3.46
N ALA A 22 13.91 -10.04 4.34
CA ALA A 22 14.22 -10.81 5.55
C ALA A 22 14.78 -12.21 5.24
N VAL A 23 14.40 -12.80 4.10
CA VAL A 23 14.82 -14.16 3.70
C VAL A 23 16.07 -14.15 2.80
N ALA A 24 16.14 -13.25 1.81
CA ALA A 24 17.16 -13.32 0.76
C ALA A 24 18.31 -12.31 0.93
N GLY A 25 18.12 -11.26 1.74
CA GLY A 25 19.08 -10.18 1.89
C GLY A 25 19.21 -9.32 0.62
N GLY A 26 18.98 -8.02 0.73
CA GLY A 26 19.24 -7.10 -0.37
C GLY A 26 18.53 -5.75 -0.22
N PRO A 27 19.26 -4.62 -0.16
CA PRO A 27 18.68 -3.30 0.14
C PRO A 27 17.56 -2.86 -0.81
N ARG A 28 17.58 -3.33 -2.07
CA ARG A 28 16.52 -3.07 -3.06
C ARG A 28 15.13 -3.53 -2.60
N HIS A 29 15.05 -4.63 -1.85
CA HIS A 29 13.76 -5.20 -1.41
C HIS A 29 13.15 -4.39 -0.27
N VAL A 30 13.98 -3.80 0.60
CA VAL A 30 13.52 -2.87 1.65
C VAL A 30 12.94 -1.60 1.05
N VAL A 31 13.68 -0.97 0.13
CA VAL A 31 13.26 0.30 -0.49
C VAL A 31 11.93 0.12 -1.22
N LEU A 32 11.82 -0.94 -2.03
CA LEU A 32 10.59 -1.24 -2.75
C LEU A 32 9.43 -1.61 -1.80
N GLY A 33 9.71 -2.37 -0.74
CA GLY A 33 8.71 -2.75 0.25
C GLY A 33 8.13 -1.55 1.01
N ILE A 34 8.98 -0.65 1.51
CA ILE A 34 8.57 0.58 2.20
C ILE A 34 7.78 1.48 1.23
N PHE A 35 8.27 1.65 0.00
CA PHE A 35 7.60 2.48 -0.99
C PHE A 35 6.18 1.97 -1.29
N ALA A 36 6.04 0.68 -1.54
CA ALA A 36 4.74 0.07 -1.84
C ALA A 36 3.77 0.16 -0.65
N ILE A 37 4.25 0.03 0.60
CA ILE A 37 3.43 0.24 1.80
C ILE A 37 2.98 1.69 1.93
N ALA A 38 3.87 2.66 1.74
CA ALA A 38 3.55 4.09 1.83
C ALA A 38 2.52 4.50 0.76
N VAL A 39 2.66 3.99 -0.46
CA VAL A 39 1.70 4.18 -1.56
C VAL A 39 0.36 3.54 -1.22
N GLY A 40 0.35 2.28 -0.78
CA GLY A 40 -0.88 1.59 -0.37
C GLY A 40 -1.62 2.34 0.74
N ALA A 41 -0.91 2.79 1.78
CA ALA A 41 -1.47 3.58 2.86
C ALA A 41 -2.06 4.92 2.38
N SER A 42 -1.34 5.65 1.52
CA SER A 42 -1.83 6.92 0.96
C SER A 42 -3.11 6.74 0.15
N VAL A 43 -3.19 5.69 -0.67
CA VAL A 43 -4.38 5.39 -1.48
C VAL A 43 -5.57 5.01 -0.59
N LEU A 44 -5.34 4.19 0.45
CA LEU A 44 -6.39 3.83 1.41
C LEU A 44 -6.91 5.06 2.18
N VAL A 45 -6.01 5.95 2.61
CA VAL A 45 -6.39 7.21 3.26
C VAL A 45 -7.19 8.11 2.30
N ALA A 46 -6.76 8.23 1.05
CA ALA A 46 -7.48 9.03 0.05
C ALA A 46 -8.90 8.50 -0.18
N VAL A 47 -9.05 7.18 -0.32
CA VAL A 47 -10.38 6.56 -0.45
C VAL A 47 -11.22 6.75 0.81
N ALA A 48 -10.65 6.54 2.00
CA ALA A 48 -11.36 6.75 3.27
C ALA A 48 -11.82 8.21 3.43
N SER A 49 -10.98 9.16 3.01
CA SER A 49 -11.28 10.59 2.99
C SER A 49 -12.42 10.89 2.05
N GLU A 50 -12.44 10.28 0.86
CA GLU A 50 -13.53 10.47 -0.10
C GLU A 50 -14.87 9.91 0.40
N PHE A 51 -14.86 8.73 1.03
CA PHE A 51 -16.05 8.17 1.67
C PHE A 51 -16.54 9.05 2.84
N ARG A 52 -15.61 9.64 3.61
CA ARG A 52 -15.95 10.58 4.69
C ARG A 52 -16.50 11.89 4.15
N ALA A 53 -15.94 12.38 3.04
CA ALA A 53 -16.28 13.65 2.42
C ALA A 53 -17.58 13.61 1.63
N ARG A 54 -18.17 12.43 1.36
CA ARG A 54 -19.56 12.32 0.92
C ARG A 54 -20.48 12.39 2.15
N PRO A 55 -21.07 13.55 2.47
CA PRO A 55 -22.10 13.60 3.48
C PRO A 55 -23.28 12.80 2.94
N ARG A 56 -23.84 11.90 3.76
CA ARG A 56 -25.15 11.28 3.49
C ARG A 56 -26.15 12.43 3.27
N ARG A 57 -26.47 12.73 2.02
CA ARG A 57 -27.53 13.66 1.64
C ARG A 57 -28.73 12.86 1.20
#